data_AF-A0A6G1I8C6-F1
#
_entry.id   AF-A0A6G1I8C6-F1
#
_cell.length_a   1.000
_cell.length_b   1.000
_cell.length_c   1.000
_cell.angle_alpha   90.00
_cell.angle_beta   90.00
_cell.angle_gamma   90.00
#
_symmetry.space_group_name_H-M   'P 1'
#
loop_
_entity.id
_entity.type
_entity.pdbx_description
1 polymer ?
#
loop_
_entity_poly.entity_id
_entity_poly.type
_entity_poly.pdbx_seq_one_letter_code
_entity_poly.pdbx_strand_id
1 'polypeptide(L)'
;MAYSLSYRRPARVLSPKASLSDASRPTTGFRSILPRGIPEALSFDRIIAGGTCPPMTARDFMHFAKYVEHSAENLQFFLWFKDFAGRFEALTENERKLAPEWTREQTEVAHRTAYKNGSLATEAAAILKAQRLDVASDPFCDAQATDTSVRDLARLASPTSAVDSVTSRQAEGAFEDAGCVQPFTIQPYREEISRIIALYVAEGAPRQLNLSSRERSSLLRALEVTTHPSAFRVVVETVEWSLRSQTHPNFVRWAICNGNRPRVTFARGLGVTCISAGLLTGVLITLSAASRQWRVMAFLPFMVGISTLVAAWKGMCVVLHGLHRRHLRPWELFSGDDFKYDDDWATQENLCSNSYEDEPWVAKYDQRNIVRKIFDREVWIEEPALRQIQDTIFLQALLLASAISILGTGIFCALPQGNFY
;
A
#
# COMPACT_ATOMS: atom_id res chain seq x y z
N MET A 1 -12.24 -3.82 -26.31
CA MET A 1 -11.10 -4.66 -26.73
C MET A 1 -10.53 -5.29 -25.48
N ALA A 2 -10.38 -6.62 -25.43
CA ALA A 2 -9.74 -7.30 -24.29
C ALA A 2 -8.21 -7.20 -24.42
N TYR A 3 -7.50 -7.12 -23.30
CA TYR A 3 -6.03 -7.28 -23.31
C TYR A 3 -5.67 -8.70 -23.79
N SER A 4 -4.43 -8.87 -24.25
CA SER A 4 -3.90 -10.17 -24.69
C SER A 4 -4.29 -11.30 -23.74
N LEU A 5 -4.72 -12.45 -24.27
CA LEU A 5 -5.01 -13.65 -23.49
C LEU A 5 -3.80 -14.16 -22.68
N SER A 6 -2.58 -13.70 -23.00
CA SER A 6 -1.37 -13.95 -22.21
C SER A 6 -1.23 -13.04 -20.97
N TYR A 7 -2.18 -12.14 -20.72
CA TYR A 7 -2.16 -11.24 -19.58
C TYR A 7 -1.93 -12.00 -18.27
N ARG A 8 -0.93 -11.55 -17.50
CA ARG A 8 -0.63 -12.06 -16.18
C ARG A 8 -0.72 -10.93 -15.18
N ARG A 9 -1.55 -11.11 -14.16
CA ARG A 9 -1.67 -10.19 -13.04
C ARG A 9 -0.29 -9.96 -12.39
N PRO A 10 0.05 -8.71 -11.98
CA PRO A 10 1.29 -8.42 -11.27
C PRO A 10 1.48 -9.35 -10.06
N ALA A 11 2.72 -9.81 -9.86
CA ALA A 11 3.09 -10.55 -8.66
C ALA A 11 2.94 -9.65 -7.43
N ARG A 12 2.60 -10.22 -6.28
CA ARG A 12 2.61 -9.46 -5.04
C ARG A 12 4.06 -9.15 -4.69
N VAL A 13 4.36 -7.88 -4.49
CA VAL A 13 5.67 -7.44 -4.01
C VAL A 13 5.59 -7.41 -2.49
N LEU A 14 6.42 -8.20 -1.83
CA LEU A 14 6.49 -8.21 -0.38
C LEU A 14 7.33 -7.01 0.06
N SER A 15 6.83 -6.26 1.04
CA SER A 15 7.63 -5.22 1.68
C SER A 15 8.83 -5.89 2.37
N PRO A 16 10.07 -5.52 2.03
CA PRO A 16 11.22 -6.02 2.76
C PRO A 16 11.13 -5.50 4.19
N LYS A 17 10.81 -6.39 5.15
CA LYS A 17 10.82 -6.11 6.59
C LYS A 17 12.23 -5.78 7.13
N ALA A 18 13.25 -5.78 6.27
CA ALA A 18 14.62 -5.45 6.59
C ALA A 18 15.02 -4.23 5.75
N SER A 19 15.73 -3.31 6.39
CA SER A 19 16.48 -2.21 5.77
C SER A 19 16.92 -2.56 4.35
N LEU A 20 16.55 -1.72 3.38
CA LEU A 20 17.08 -1.82 2.02
C LEU A 20 18.61 -1.81 2.10
N SER A 21 19.23 -2.97 1.96
CA SER A 21 20.67 -3.03 1.73
C SER A 21 20.95 -2.32 0.41
N ASP A 22 21.89 -1.36 0.40
CA ASP A 22 22.30 -0.55 -0.76
C ASP A 22 22.53 -1.38 -2.05
N ALA A 23 22.79 -2.68 -1.92
CA ALA A 23 23.07 -3.63 -2.99
C ALA A 23 21.91 -3.95 -3.95
N SER A 24 20.64 -3.62 -3.62
CA SER A 24 19.49 -3.93 -4.50
C SER A 24 18.98 -2.74 -5.31
N ARG A 25 19.66 -1.58 -5.26
CA ARG A 25 19.24 -0.38 -5.99
C ARG A 25 19.82 -0.38 -7.41
N PRO A 26 18.99 -0.38 -8.47
CA PRO A 26 19.52 -0.22 -9.81
C PRO A 26 20.12 1.18 -9.97
N THR A 27 21.40 1.24 -10.29
CA THR A 27 22.24 2.47 -10.43
C THR A 27 22.02 3.21 -11.76
N THR A 28 21.02 2.81 -12.54
CA THR A 28 20.74 3.35 -13.87
C THR A 28 19.34 3.94 -13.93
N GLY A 29 19.24 5.18 -14.42
CA GLY A 29 18.05 6.01 -14.42
C GLY A 29 16.75 5.29 -14.81
N PHE A 30 15.65 5.76 -14.21
CA PHE A 30 14.27 5.28 -14.27
C PHE A 30 13.64 5.23 -15.68
N ARG A 31 14.26 4.53 -16.63
CA ARG A 31 13.61 4.19 -17.89
C ARG A 31 12.63 3.04 -17.66
N SER A 32 11.38 3.41 -17.40
CA SER A 32 10.17 2.82 -18.01
C SER A 32 10.05 1.28 -18.05
N ILE A 33 10.58 0.53 -17.09
CA ILE A 33 10.20 -0.88 -16.96
C ILE A 33 8.85 -0.88 -16.26
N LEU A 34 7.75 -0.78 -17.02
CA LEU A 34 6.43 -1.07 -16.45
C LEU A 34 6.51 -2.46 -15.80
N PRO A 35 6.12 -2.59 -14.53
CA PRO A 35 6.00 -3.89 -13.88
C PRO A 35 5.16 -4.81 -14.78
N ARG A 36 5.68 -6.00 -15.12
CA ARG A 36 4.99 -6.93 -16.03
C ARG A 36 3.54 -7.11 -15.59
N GLY A 37 2.60 -6.85 -16.50
CA GLY A 37 1.17 -7.04 -16.25
C GLY A 37 0.41 -5.79 -15.80
N ILE A 38 1.03 -4.60 -15.83
CA ILE A 38 0.33 -3.32 -15.67
C ILE A 38 0.21 -2.65 -17.05
N PRO A 39 -0.98 -2.29 -17.54
CA PRO A 39 -1.13 -1.49 -18.74
C PRO A 39 -0.71 -0.03 -18.53
N GLU A 40 -0.29 0.64 -19.59
CA GLU A 40 0.06 2.07 -19.58
C GLU A 40 -1.10 2.98 -19.08
N ALA A 41 -2.34 2.59 -19.37
CA ALA A 41 -3.55 3.25 -18.87
C ALA A 41 -3.69 3.21 -17.33
N LEU A 42 -2.99 2.30 -16.65
CA LEU A 42 -2.93 2.20 -15.19
C LEU A 42 -1.51 2.49 -14.67
N SER A 43 -0.71 3.23 -15.43
CA SER A 43 0.62 3.65 -15.00
C SER A 43 0.55 4.55 -13.76
N PHE A 44 1.61 4.50 -12.94
CA PHE A 44 1.73 5.33 -11.75
C PHE A 44 1.53 6.83 -12.08
N ASP A 45 2.21 7.31 -13.12
CA ASP A 45 2.15 8.71 -13.53
C ASP A 45 0.72 9.15 -13.88
N ARG A 46 -0.04 8.31 -14.58
CA ARG A 46 -1.41 8.61 -14.96
C ARG A 46 -2.36 8.64 -13.76
N ILE A 47 -2.16 7.74 -12.79
CA ILE A 47 -2.94 7.73 -11.54
C ILE A 47 -2.67 9.00 -10.73
N ILE A 48 -1.40 9.35 -10.53
CA ILE A 48 -0.99 10.53 -9.76
C ILE A 48 -1.42 11.84 -10.47
N ALA A 49 -1.44 11.86 -11.80
CA ALA A 49 -1.91 13.00 -12.59
C ALA A 49 -3.45 13.13 -12.63
N GLY A 50 -4.21 12.20 -12.02
CA GLY A 50 -5.68 12.21 -12.05
C GLY A 50 -6.28 11.80 -13.39
N GLY A 51 -5.53 11.09 -14.23
CA GLY A 51 -5.98 10.64 -15.56
C GLY A 51 -6.75 9.31 -15.58
N THR A 52 -7.20 8.83 -14.42
CA THR A 52 -7.88 7.54 -14.20
C THR A 52 -9.19 7.74 -13.44
N CYS A 53 -10.14 6.83 -13.63
CA CYS A 53 -11.44 6.86 -12.97
C CYS A 53 -11.48 5.89 -11.77
N PRO A 54 -12.48 6.01 -10.86
CA PRO A 54 -12.69 5.04 -9.79
C PRO A 54 -12.79 3.59 -10.31
N PRO A 55 -12.19 2.60 -9.61
CA PRO A 55 -11.47 2.68 -8.34
C PRO A 55 -9.94 2.83 -8.47
N MET A 56 -9.48 3.51 -9.52
CA MET A 56 -8.06 3.69 -9.84
C MET A 56 -7.58 5.13 -9.67
N THR A 57 -8.30 5.97 -8.92
CA THR A 57 -7.91 7.38 -8.71
C THR A 57 -6.72 7.51 -7.76
N ALA A 58 -6.06 8.68 -7.72
CA ALA A 58 -5.04 8.99 -6.71
C ALA A 58 -5.58 8.83 -5.27
N ARG A 59 -6.86 9.16 -5.06
CA ARG A 59 -7.55 8.96 -3.79
C ARG A 59 -7.70 7.49 -3.44
N ASP A 60 -8.13 6.66 -4.39
CA ASP A 60 -8.22 5.20 -4.20
C ASP A 60 -6.84 4.60 -3.86
N PHE A 61 -5.79 5.14 -4.49
CA PHE A 61 -4.42 4.72 -4.20
C PHE A 61 -3.97 5.13 -2.79
N MET A 62 -4.33 6.32 -2.33
CA MET A 62 -4.10 6.75 -0.95
C MET A 62 -4.86 5.88 0.06
N HIS A 63 -6.14 5.61 -0.17
CA HIS A 63 -6.93 4.70 0.67
C HIS A 63 -6.32 3.30 0.72
N PHE A 64 -5.82 2.79 -0.41
CA PHE A 64 -5.12 1.51 -0.43
C PHE A 64 -3.84 1.55 0.41
N ALA A 65 -3.01 2.58 0.24
CA ALA A 65 -1.77 2.74 1.00
C ALA A 65 -2.04 2.86 2.51
N LYS A 66 -3.12 3.54 2.91
CA LYS A 66 -3.52 3.71 4.32
C LYS A 66 -4.14 2.44 4.92
N TYR A 67 -5.20 1.91 4.30
CA TYR A 67 -6.04 0.87 4.91
C TYR A 67 -5.64 -0.56 4.56
N VAL A 68 -4.74 -0.77 3.59
CA VAL A 68 -4.37 -2.12 3.13
C VAL A 68 -2.88 -2.39 3.23
N GLU A 69 -2.04 -1.46 2.78
CA GLU A 69 -0.58 -1.65 2.78
C GLU A 69 0.10 -1.05 4.02
N HIS A 70 -0.57 -0.14 4.73
CA HIS A 70 -0.05 0.59 5.88
C HIS A 70 1.27 1.33 5.57
N SER A 71 1.32 1.96 4.40
CA SER A 71 2.49 2.70 3.90
C SER A 71 2.09 4.03 3.24
N ALA A 72 1.10 4.71 3.83
CA ALA A 72 0.56 5.97 3.29
C ALA A 72 1.58 7.11 3.34
N GLU A 73 2.52 7.06 4.28
CA GLU A 73 3.57 8.07 4.48
C GLU A 73 4.39 8.31 3.22
N ASN A 74 4.68 7.26 2.46
CA ASN A 74 5.42 7.38 1.20
C ASN A 74 4.66 8.23 0.17
N LEU A 75 3.37 7.96 -0.01
CA LEU A 75 2.55 8.68 -0.99
C LEU A 75 2.28 10.11 -0.54
N GLN A 76 2.01 10.32 0.76
CA GLN A 76 1.81 11.65 1.34
C GLN A 76 3.07 12.50 1.19
N PHE A 77 4.24 11.97 1.54
CA PHE A 77 5.53 12.65 1.39
C PHE A 77 5.82 12.98 -0.08
N PHE A 78 5.57 12.04 -1.00
CA PHE A 78 5.77 12.27 -2.43
C PHE A 78 4.87 13.38 -2.99
N LEU A 79 3.59 13.40 -2.62
CA LEU A 79 2.66 14.44 -3.05
C LEU A 79 3.02 15.80 -2.43
N TRP A 80 3.38 15.83 -1.15
CA TRP A 80 3.90 17.02 -0.48
C TRP A 80 5.14 17.55 -1.21
N PHE A 81 6.12 16.69 -1.52
CA PHE A 81 7.35 17.12 -2.18
C PHE A 81 7.09 17.71 -3.57
N LYS A 82 6.16 17.13 -4.35
CA LYS A 82 5.77 17.67 -5.66
C LYS A 82 5.17 19.08 -5.54
N ASP A 83 4.27 19.27 -4.58
CA ASP A 83 3.67 20.57 -4.30
C ASP A 83 4.72 21.58 -3.80
N PHE A 84 5.55 21.17 -2.83
CA PHE A 84 6.66 21.96 -2.29
C PHE A 84 7.63 22.41 -3.38
N ALA A 85 8.06 21.51 -4.27
CA ALA A 85 8.98 21.83 -5.35
C ALA A 85 8.34 22.84 -6.33
N GLY A 86 7.06 22.67 -6.67
CA GLY A 86 6.33 23.62 -7.52
C GLY A 86 6.19 25.01 -6.87
N ARG A 87 5.88 25.07 -5.57
CA ARG A 87 5.83 26.32 -4.82
C ARG A 87 7.20 26.99 -4.71
N PHE A 88 8.26 26.21 -4.51
CA PHE A 88 9.62 26.72 -4.44
C PHE A 88 10.09 27.28 -5.79
N GLU A 89 9.75 26.62 -6.91
CA GLU A 89 10.06 27.12 -8.26
C GLU A 89 9.31 28.43 -8.58
N ALA A 90 8.09 28.58 -8.06
CA ALA A 90 7.29 29.79 -8.20
C ALA A 90 7.78 30.99 -7.35
N LEU A 91 8.75 30.80 -6.45
CA LEU A 91 9.33 31.89 -5.65
C LEU A 91 10.08 32.90 -6.51
N THR A 92 10.17 34.13 -5.99
CA THR A 92 10.99 35.17 -6.62
C THR A 92 12.46 34.76 -6.63
N GLU A 93 13.20 35.21 -7.64
CA GLU A 93 14.63 34.88 -7.80
C GLU A 93 15.47 35.28 -6.56
N ASN A 94 15.07 36.36 -5.87
CA ASN A 94 15.74 36.83 -4.67
C ASN A 94 15.56 35.87 -3.49
N GLU A 95 14.35 35.35 -3.29
CA GLU A 95 14.05 34.37 -2.24
C GLU A 95 14.70 33.02 -2.56
N ARG A 96 14.69 32.61 -3.83
CA ARG A 96 15.33 31.36 -4.26
C ARG A 96 16.82 31.35 -3.99
N LYS A 97 17.50 32.49 -4.20
CA LYS A 97 18.94 32.65 -3.93
C LYS A 97 19.31 32.51 -2.45
N LEU A 98 18.37 32.69 -1.52
CA LEU A 98 18.62 32.46 -0.09
C LEU A 98 18.85 30.98 0.23
N ALA A 99 18.28 30.08 -0.57
CA ALA A 99 18.39 28.63 -0.43
C ALA A 99 19.16 28.04 -1.62
N PRO A 100 20.51 27.95 -1.55
CA PRO A 100 21.33 27.49 -2.66
C PRO A 100 21.07 26.02 -3.00
N GLU A 101 21.30 25.64 -4.26
CA GLU A 101 21.13 24.26 -4.70
C GLU A 101 22.13 23.32 -3.99
N TRP A 102 21.62 22.24 -3.41
CA TRP A 102 22.42 21.10 -2.93
C TRP A 102 22.92 20.23 -4.09
N THR A 103 24.23 20.24 -4.34
CA THR A 103 24.86 19.54 -5.46
C THR A 103 25.06 18.04 -5.18
N ARG A 104 25.22 17.23 -6.24
CA ARG A 104 25.46 15.79 -6.09
C ARG A 104 26.76 15.48 -5.35
N GLU A 105 27.79 16.29 -5.57
CA GLU A 105 29.08 16.15 -4.88
C GLU A 105 28.91 16.38 -3.37
N GLN A 106 28.15 17.40 -2.97
CA GLN A 106 27.81 17.65 -1.56
C GLN A 106 27.02 16.48 -0.96
N THR A 107 26.08 15.90 -1.72
CA THR A 107 25.37 14.68 -1.32
C THR A 107 26.33 13.51 -1.06
N GLU A 108 27.28 13.24 -1.96
CA GLU A 108 28.26 12.17 -1.77
C GLU A 108 29.13 12.39 -0.54
N VAL A 109 29.60 13.62 -0.31
CA VAL A 109 30.39 13.98 0.86
C VAL A 109 29.57 13.76 2.13
N ALA A 110 28.32 14.24 2.18
CA ALA A 110 27.43 14.01 3.32
C ALA A 110 27.20 12.51 3.57
N HIS A 111 26.97 11.72 2.53
CA HIS A 111 26.82 10.27 2.64
C HIS A 111 28.07 9.56 3.17
N ARG A 112 29.29 10.00 2.80
CA ARG A 112 30.55 9.44 3.31
C ARG A 112 30.79 9.82 4.77
N THR A 113 30.54 11.07 5.13
CA THR A 113 30.70 11.54 6.51
C THR A 113 29.66 10.92 7.43
N ALA A 114 28.46 10.59 6.94
CA ALA A 114 27.43 9.91 7.73
C ALA A 114 27.85 8.47 8.06
N TYR A 115 28.44 7.78 7.08
CA TYR A 115 29.00 6.44 7.26
C TYR A 115 30.13 6.42 8.30
N LYS A 116 31.08 7.35 8.22
CA LYS A 116 32.19 7.44 9.19
C LYS A 116 31.69 7.66 10.62
N ASN A 117 30.78 8.61 10.82
CA ASN A 117 30.26 8.92 12.15
C ASN A 117 29.44 7.75 12.72
N GLY A 118 28.63 7.07 11.90
CA GLY A 118 27.88 5.88 12.33
C GLY A 118 28.79 4.70 12.73
N SER A 119 29.89 4.47 11.99
CA SER A 119 30.88 3.45 12.35
C SER A 119 31.54 3.76 13.69
N LEU A 120 31.97 5.01 13.89
CA LEU A 120 32.62 5.45 15.13
C LEU A 120 31.67 5.40 16.33
N ALA A 121 30.41 5.82 16.16
CA ALA A 121 29.40 5.75 17.20
C ALA A 121 29.09 4.29 17.61
N THR A 122 29.03 3.38 16.63
CA THR A 122 28.81 1.94 16.89
C THR A 122 30.00 1.33 17.65
N GLU A 123 31.22 1.70 17.27
CA GLU A 123 32.46 1.27 17.94
C GLU A 123 32.55 1.81 19.37
N ALA A 124 32.24 3.10 19.58
CA ALA A 124 32.18 3.72 20.90
C ALA A 124 31.10 3.07 21.79
N ALA A 125 29.90 2.79 21.25
CA ALA A 125 28.84 2.10 21.99
C ALA A 125 29.23 0.65 22.36
N ALA A 126 29.96 -0.05 21.49
CA ALA A 126 30.49 -1.39 21.76
C ALA A 126 31.53 -1.36 22.89
N ILE A 127 32.42 -0.36 22.89
CA ILE A 127 33.41 -0.15 23.97
C ILE A 127 32.71 0.18 25.29
N LEU A 128 31.75 1.10 25.29
CA LEU A 128 30.95 1.47 26.47
C LEU A 128 30.18 0.27 27.05
N LYS A 129 29.64 -0.59 26.17
CA LYS A 129 28.96 -1.83 26.58
C LYS A 129 29.94 -2.86 27.14
N ALA A 130 31.16 -2.94 26.60
CA ALA A 130 32.21 -3.81 27.10
C ALA A 130 32.82 -3.32 28.43
N GLN A 131 32.77 -2.01 28.70
CA GLN A 131 33.22 -1.40 29.95
C GLN A 131 32.16 -1.42 31.06
N ARG A 132 30.94 -1.86 30.78
CA ARG A 132 29.91 -2.06 31.81
C ARG A 132 30.23 -3.34 32.58
N LEU A 133 31.18 -3.22 33.51
CA LEU A 133 31.34 -4.14 34.63
C LEU A 133 30.01 -4.22 35.39
N ASP A 134 29.63 -5.43 35.79
CA ASP A 134 28.44 -5.73 36.59
C ASP A 134 28.47 -4.93 37.91
N VAL A 135 27.93 -3.70 37.87
CA VAL A 135 27.57 -2.98 39.08
C VAL A 135 26.26 -3.61 39.56
N ALA A 136 26.39 -4.46 40.57
CA ALA A 136 25.29 -5.05 41.31
C ALA A 136 24.23 -3.98 41.63
N SER A 137 22.99 -4.35 41.42
CA SER A 137 21.79 -3.55 41.66
C SER A 137 21.81 -2.96 43.06
N ASP A 138 21.78 -1.63 43.16
CA ASP A 138 21.64 -0.92 44.43
C ASP A 138 20.20 -1.13 44.97
N PRO A 139 19.99 -1.70 46.18
CA PRO A 139 18.64 -2.05 46.67
C PRO A 139 17.84 -0.85 47.22
N PHE A 140 18.34 0.38 47.13
CA PHE A 140 17.78 1.53 47.85
C PHE A 140 17.56 2.79 46.99
N CYS A 141 17.01 2.63 45.79
CA CYS A 141 16.40 3.76 45.06
C CYS A 141 14.89 3.57 44.92
N ASP A 142 14.17 3.77 46.03
CA ASP A 142 12.77 4.19 46.00
C ASP A 142 12.72 5.66 45.58
N ALA A 143 12.57 5.90 44.28
CA ALA A 143 12.06 7.16 43.77
C ALA A 143 10.80 6.85 42.97
N GLN A 144 9.64 7.09 43.58
CA GLN A 144 8.37 7.20 42.89
C GLN A 144 8.49 8.30 41.82
N ALA A 145 8.83 7.91 40.60
CA ALA A 145 8.56 8.72 39.43
C ALA A 145 7.05 8.60 39.18
N THR A 146 6.30 9.57 39.69
CA THR A 146 4.92 9.80 39.25
C THR A 146 4.92 9.98 37.75
N ASP A 147 4.37 8.99 37.05
CA ASP A 147 3.97 9.04 35.64
C ASP A 147 2.81 10.03 35.51
N THR A 148 3.11 11.33 35.68
CA THR A 148 2.16 12.38 35.36
C THR A 148 2.14 12.49 33.86
N SER A 149 1.16 11.83 33.26
CA SER A 149 0.98 11.75 31.82
C SER A 149 1.13 13.14 31.17
N VAL A 150 2.01 13.22 30.18
CA VAL A 150 2.21 14.38 29.28
C VAL A 150 0.90 14.80 28.56
N ARG A 151 -0.18 14.01 28.75
CA ARG A 151 -1.53 14.22 28.24
C ARG A 151 -2.29 15.37 28.91
N ASP A 152 -1.93 15.78 30.13
CA ASP A 152 -2.71 16.78 30.87
C ASP A 152 -2.21 18.23 30.67
N LEU A 153 -0.93 18.42 30.35
CA LEU A 153 -0.37 19.76 30.06
C LEU A 153 -0.77 20.31 28.69
N ALA A 154 -1.18 19.44 27.75
CA ALA A 154 -1.64 19.83 26.43
C ALA A 154 -3.06 20.42 26.40
N ARG A 155 -3.81 20.36 27.51
CA ARG A 155 -5.23 20.79 27.55
C ARG A 155 -5.44 22.27 27.88
N LEU A 156 -4.38 23.01 28.22
CA LEU A 156 -4.45 24.41 28.64
C LEU A 156 -3.87 25.40 27.61
N ALA A 157 -3.35 24.92 26.47
CA ALA A 157 -2.78 25.75 25.43
C ALA A 157 -3.65 25.71 24.16
N SER A 158 -3.78 26.86 23.48
CA SER A 158 -4.42 26.94 22.17
C SER A 158 -3.80 25.90 21.20
N PRO A 159 -4.62 25.13 20.46
CA PRO A 159 -4.17 23.94 19.75
C PRO A 159 -3.11 24.21 18.67
N THR A 160 -3.03 25.42 18.13
CA THR A 160 -2.05 25.80 17.09
C THR A 160 -0.64 26.02 17.67
N SER A 161 -0.51 26.77 18.77
CA SER A 161 0.80 27.12 19.34
C SER A 161 1.50 25.94 20.03
N ALA A 162 0.73 25.01 20.61
CA ALA A 162 1.30 23.83 21.27
C ALA A 162 1.91 22.85 20.25
N VAL A 163 1.23 22.62 19.12
CA VAL A 163 1.70 21.70 18.07
C VAL A 163 2.98 22.20 17.42
N ASP A 164 3.07 23.50 17.10
CA ASP A 164 4.30 24.07 16.51
C ASP A 164 5.50 23.95 17.47
N SER A 165 5.28 24.12 18.78
CA SER A 165 6.35 23.97 19.78
C SER A 165 6.86 22.53 19.94
N VAL A 166 5.98 21.54 19.83
CA VAL A 166 6.36 20.11 19.90
C VAL A 166 7.08 19.70 18.63
N THR A 167 6.61 20.18 17.49
CA THR A 167 7.18 19.85 16.18
C THR A 167 8.57 20.44 16.01
N SER A 168 8.79 21.67 16.51
CA SER A 168 10.13 22.27 16.60
C SER A 168 11.06 21.36 17.40
N ARG A 169 10.73 21.04 18.66
CA ARG A 169 11.58 20.21 19.53
C ARG A 169 11.93 18.84 18.94
N GLN A 170 11.02 18.22 18.20
CA GLN A 170 11.31 16.94 17.52
C GLN A 170 12.26 17.10 16.34
N ALA A 171 12.12 18.16 15.55
CA ALA A 171 13.06 18.47 14.47
C ALA A 171 14.45 18.81 15.03
N GLU A 172 14.48 19.56 16.13
CA GLU A 172 15.67 19.92 16.90
C GLU A 172 16.43 18.68 17.37
N GLY A 173 15.75 17.73 18.03
CA GLY A 173 16.34 16.46 18.45
C GLY A 173 16.86 15.63 17.27
N ALA A 174 16.15 15.64 16.13
CA ALA A 174 16.61 14.95 14.93
C ALA A 174 17.93 15.52 14.37
N PHE A 175 18.13 16.83 14.42
CA PHE A 175 19.41 17.44 14.05
C PHE A 175 20.53 17.05 15.02
N GLU A 176 20.27 17.09 16.33
CA GLU A 176 21.23 16.68 17.37
C GLU A 176 21.66 15.21 17.19
N ASP A 177 20.69 14.31 16.95
CA ASP A 177 20.94 12.88 16.69
C ASP A 177 21.81 12.64 15.44
N ALA A 178 21.72 13.53 14.45
CA ALA A 178 22.56 13.50 13.25
C ALA A 178 23.94 14.18 13.44
N GLY A 179 24.17 14.81 14.59
CA GLY A 179 25.34 15.63 14.88
C GLY A 179 25.39 16.91 14.05
N CYS A 180 24.23 17.45 13.68
CA CYS A 180 24.06 18.70 12.93
C CYS A 180 23.69 19.85 13.88
N VAL A 181 24.03 21.08 13.49
CA VAL A 181 23.58 22.27 14.22
C VAL A 181 22.21 22.68 13.69
N GLN A 182 21.36 23.20 14.57
CA GLN A 182 20.09 23.76 14.13
C GLN A 182 20.29 24.99 13.24
N PRO A 183 19.68 25.02 12.06
CA PRO A 183 19.84 26.14 11.14
C PRO A 183 18.98 27.35 11.55
N PHE A 184 19.62 28.42 11.99
CA PHE A 184 18.99 29.74 12.12
C PHE A 184 19.13 30.52 10.82
N THR A 185 18.14 30.41 9.91
CA THR A 185 18.23 31.00 8.57
C THR A 185 16.92 31.65 8.14
N ILE A 186 17.01 32.69 7.30
CA ILE A 186 15.86 33.40 6.69
C ILE A 186 15.39 32.69 5.40
N GLN A 187 15.74 31.42 5.22
CA GLN A 187 15.41 30.67 4.00
C GLN A 187 13.90 30.42 3.89
N PRO A 188 13.36 30.42 2.66
CA PRO A 188 11.94 30.18 2.44
C PRO A 188 11.54 28.78 2.91
N TYR A 189 10.32 28.66 3.44
CA TYR A 189 9.70 27.41 3.91
C TYR A 189 10.43 26.68 5.05
N ARG A 190 11.30 27.34 5.82
CA ARG A 190 12.01 26.69 6.94
C ARG A 190 11.09 26.02 7.96
N GLU A 191 10.02 26.71 8.39
CA GLU A 191 9.03 26.13 9.31
C GLU A 191 8.34 24.89 8.75
N GLU A 192 8.06 24.88 7.43
CA GLU A 192 7.49 23.71 6.77
C GLU A 192 8.48 22.54 6.76
N ILE A 193 9.75 22.80 6.48
CA ILE A 193 10.82 21.79 6.54
C ILE A 193 10.97 21.22 7.94
N SER A 194 10.95 22.06 8.99
CA SER A 194 10.98 21.61 10.39
C SER A 194 9.81 20.67 10.69
N ARG A 195 8.60 21.01 10.23
CA ARG A 195 7.43 20.12 10.36
C ARG A 195 7.62 18.79 9.63
N ILE A 196 8.18 18.81 8.43
CA ILE A 196 8.44 17.59 7.66
C ILE A 196 9.49 16.71 8.30
N ILE A 197 10.54 17.30 8.89
CA ILE A 197 11.53 16.56 9.65
C ILE A 197 10.86 15.81 10.80
N ALA A 198 10.08 16.51 11.62
CA ALA A 198 9.40 15.92 12.77
C ALA A 198 8.38 14.84 12.39
N LEU A 199 7.69 14.98 11.25
CA LEU A 199 6.65 14.04 10.83
C LEU A 199 7.19 12.80 10.10
N TYR A 200 8.23 12.96 9.27
CA TYR A 200 8.67 11.92 8.32
C TYR A 200 10.12 11.46 8.51
N VAL A 201 10.98 12.25 9.15
CA VAL A 201 12.44 12.01 9.17
C VAL A 201 12.94 11.64 10.57
N ALA A 202 12.41 12.27 11.62
CA ALA A 202 12.82 12.03 13.00
C ALA A 202 12.61 10.56 13.42
N GLU A 203 13.43 10.07 14.35
CA GLU A 203 13.25 8.72 14.87
C GLU A 203 11.95 8.59 15.67
N GLY A 204 11.15 7.56 15.39
CA GLY A 204 9.86 7.40 16.04
C GLY A 204 8.81 8.42 15.60
N ALA A 205 9.05 9.14 14.50
CA ALA A 205 8.08 10.07 13.93
C ALA A 205 6.76 9.36 13.58
N PRO A 206 5.61 10.04 13.71
CA PRO A 206 4.30 9.42 13.49
C PRO A 206 4.07 8.91 12.06
N ARG A 207 4.84 9.43 11.09
CA ARG A 207 4.83 9.01 9.68
C ARG A 207 6.26 8.75 9.18
N GLN A 208 7.11 8.20 10.05
CA GLN A 208 8.51 7.94 9.75
C GLN A 208 8.68 7.16 8.44
N LEU A 209 9.44 7.72 7.50
CA LEU A 209 9.78 7.08 6.25
C LEU A 209 10.76 5.92 6.49
N ASN A 210 10.67 4.87 5.68
CA ASN A 210 11.60 3.74 5.71
C ASN A 210 12.93 4.10 5.03
N LEU A 211 13.69 5.01 5.65
CA LEU A 211 15.00 5.47 5.20
C LEU A 211 16.11 4.74 5.95
N SER A 212 17.23 4.50 5.28
CA SER A 212 18.44 4.07 5.98
C SER A 212 18.94 5.19 6.90
N SER A 213 19.63 4.81 7.99
CA SER A 213 20.27 5.79 8.88
C SER A 213 21.18 6.74 8.13
N ARG A 214 21.89 6.23 7.11
CA ARG A 214 22.76 7.00 6.22
C ARG A 214 21.99 8.06 5.43
N GLU A 215 20.85 7.72 4.85
CA GLU A 215 20.02 8.67 4.09
C GLU A 215 19.42 9.73 4.99
N ARG A 216 18.92 9.32 6.16
CA ARG A 216 18.38 10.24 7.16
C ARG A 216 19.43 11.27 7.58
N SER A 217 20.63 10.83 7.98
CA SER A 217 21.72 11.74 8.36
C SER A 217 22.21 12.60 7.20
N SER A 218 22.26 12.05 5.97
CA SER A 218 22.64 12.84 4.79
C SER A 218 21.61 13.92 4.46
N LEU A 219 20.32 13.62 4.61
CA LEU A 219 19.24 14.58 4.44
C LEU A 219 19.33 15.69 5.48
N LEU A 220 19.48 15.35 6.75
CA LEU A 220 19.55 16.34 7.84
C LEU A 220 20.73 17.30 7.67
N ARG A 221 21.88 16.83 7.19
CA ARG A 221 23.00 17.72 6.82
C ARG A 221 22.72 18.64 5.64
N ALA A 222 21.98 18.15 4.64
CA ALA A 222 21.57 19.01 3.53
C ALA A 222 20.58 20.09 4.03
N LEU A 223 19.64 19.71 4.90
CA LEU A 223 18.62 20.60 5.45
C LEU A 223 19.19 21.62 6.45
N GLU A 224 20.28 21.31 7.13
CA GLU A 224 21.07 22.28 7.91
C GLU A 224 21.53 23.45 7.01
N VAL A 225 21.93 23.19 5.77
CA VAL A 225 22.48 24.23 4.89
C VAL A 225 21.42 24.91 4.03
N THR A 226 20.44 24.17 3.50
CA THR A 226 19.50 24.70 2.49
C THR A 226 18.09 24.13 2.61
N THR A 227 17.07 24.92 2.27
CA THR A 227 15.69 24.45 2.02
C THR A 227 15.44 24.06 0.56
N HIS A 228 16.43 24.17 -0.32
CA HIS A 228 16.23 23.90 -1.74
C HIS A 228 15.73 22.45 -1.99
N PRO A 229 14.77 22.21 -2.91
CA PRO A 229 14.22 20.87 -3.19
C PRO A 229 15.26 19.79 -3.52
N SER A 230 16.41 20.20 -4.06
CA SER A 230 17.52 19.28 -4.33
C SER A 230 18.12 18.61 -3.10
N ALA A 231 17.92 19.15 -1.90
CA ALA A 231 18.32 18.50 -0.65
C ALA A 231 17.62 17.15 -0.44
N PHE A 232 16.38 17.00 -0.93
CA PHE A 232 15.58 15.79 -0.79
C PHE A 232 15.81 14.74 -1.89
N ARG A 233 16.68 15.02 -2.86
CA ARG A 233 16.85 14.20 -4.09
C ARG A 233 16.90 12.70 -3.82
N VAL A 234 17.80 12.26 -2.93
CA VAL A 234 17.99 10.83 -2.60
C VAL A 234 16.77 10.21 -1.92
N VAL A 235 16.15 10.97 -1.02
CA VAL A 235 14.98 10.51 -0.25
C VAL A 235 13.76 10.39 -1.17
N VAL A 236 13.54 11.37 -2.05
CA VAL A 236 12.45 11.35 -3.03
C VAL A 236 12.65 10.22 -4.02
N GLU A 237 13.86 10.00 -4.53
CA GLU A 237 14.16 8.86 -5.42
C GLU A 237 13.85 7.51 -4.72
N THR A 238 14.17 7.38 -3.43
CA THR A 238 13.89 6.19 -2.63
C THR A 238 12.39 5.97 -2.39
N VAL A 239 11.67 7.03 -2.04
CA VAL A 239 10.22 6.99 -1.81
C VAL A 239 9.49 6.68 -3.12
N GLU A 240 9.85 7.37 -4.21
CA GLU A 240 9.29 7.15 -5.53
C GLU A 240 9.56 5.72 -6.03
N TRP A 241 10.78 5.21 -5.82
CA TRP A 241 11.09 3.81 -6.13
C TRP A 241 10.19 2.84 -5.38
N SER A 242 9.96 3.07 -4.09
CA SER A 242 9.10 2.22 -3.25
C SER A 242 7.65 2.27 -3.74
N LEU A 243 7.14 3.46 -4.06
CA LEU A 243 5.81 3.64 -4.62
C LEU A 243 5.64 2.92 -5.97
N ARG A 244 6.58 3.09 -6.90
CA ARG A 244 6.51 2.51 -8.26
C ARG A 244 6.76 1.00 -8.28
N SER A 245 7.65 0.51 -7.42
CA SER A 245 8.11 -0.88 -7.46
C SER A 245 7.36 -1.79 -6.50
N GLN A 246 6.69 -1.24 -5.47
CA GLN A 246 6.00 -2.02 -4.45
C GLN A 246 4.51 -1.63 -4.38
N THR A 247 4.22 -0.41 -3.96
CA THR A 247 2.84 0.02 -3.63
C THR A 247 1.93 0.03 -4.86
N HIS A 248 2.42 0.55 -5.99
CA HIS A 248 1.65 0.63 -7.23
C HIS A 248 1.30 -0.74 -7.84
N PRO A 249 2.24 -1.69 -8.02
CA PRO A 249 1.90 -3.05 -8.44
C PRO A 249 0.93 -3.75 -7.48
N ASN A 250 1.11 -3.56 -6.17
CA ASN A 250 0.23 -4.13 -5.15
C ASN A 250 -1.18 -3.53 -5.22
N PHE A 251 -1.29 -2.21 -5.45
CA PHE A 251 -2.54 -1.51 -5.64
C PHE A 251 -3.29 -2.00 -6.88
N VAL A 252 -2.64 -2.02 -8.04
CA VAL A 252 -3.25 -2.53 -9.29
C VAL A 252 -3.67 -3.99 -9.12
N ARG A 253 -2.82 -4.82 -8.53
CA ARG A 253 -3.15 -6.21 -8.21
C ARG A 253 -4.40 -6.27 -7.34
N TRP A 254 -4.47 -5.49 -6.26
CA TRP A 254 -5.61 -5.49 -5.34
C TRP A 254 -6.89 -4.98 -5.99
N ALA A 255 -6.83 -3.91 -6.78
CA ALA A 255 -7.98 -3.29 -7.44
C ALA A 255 -8.66 -4.22 -8.46
N ILE A 256 -7.91 -5.13 -9.09
CA ILE A 256 -8.47 -6.15 -9.99
C ILE A 256 -9.47 -7.08 -9.26
N CYS A 257 -9.35 -7.29 -7.94
CA CYS A 257 -10.31 -8.08 -7.17
C CYS A 257 -11.63 -7.32 -6.99
N ASN A 258 -12.69 -7.80 -7.62
CA ASN A 258 -14.02 -7.19 -7.52
C ASN A 258 -14.78 -7.55 -6.23
N GLY A 259 -14.49 -8.70 -5.61
CA GLY A 259 -15.16 -9.17 -4.40
C GLY A 259 -14.32 -9.00 -3.13
N ASN A 260 -14.99 -8.84 -1.99
CA ASN A 260 -14.33 -8.95 -0.68
C ASN A 260 -14.03 -10.42 -0.31
N ARG A 261 -13.27 -10.63 0.77
CA ARG A 261 -12.84 -11.97 1.21
C ARG A 261 -14.02 -12.93 1.47
N PRO A 262 -15.09 -12.54 2.18
CA PRO A 262 -16.26 -13.41 2.37
C PRO A 262 -16.92 -13.83 1.05
N ARG A 263 -17.19 -12.89 0.13
CA ARG A 263 -17.83 -13.21 -1.16
C ARG A 263 -16.97 -14.11 -2.05
N VAL A 264 -15.65 -13.89 -2.09
CA VAL A 264 -14.74 -14.77 -2.85
C VAL A 264 -14.68 -16.16 -2.23
N THR A 265 -14.70 -16.27 -0.90
CA THR A 265 -14.73 -17.57 -0.19
C THR A 265 -16.03 -18.32 -0.46
N PHE A 266 -17.16 -17.61 -0.42
CA PHE A 266 -18.46 -18.14 -0.82
C PHE A 266 -18.46 -18.63 -2.27
N ALA A 267 -17.91 -17.86 -3.22
CA ALA A 267 -17.82 -18.25 -4.62
C ALA A 267 -16.95 -19.52 -4.82
N ARG A 268 -15.88 -19.69 -4.04
CA ARG A 268 -15.09 -20.94 -4.05
C ARG A 268 -15.92 -22.14 -3.60
N GLY A 269 -16.67 -21.99 -2.50
CA GLY A 269 -17.59 -23.01 -2.01
C GLY A 269 -18.62 -23.40 -3.07
N LEU A 270 -19.28 -22.41 -3.68
CA LEU A 270 -20.23 -22.62 -4.78
C LEU A 270 -19.59 -23.39 -5.95
N GLY A 271 -18.37 -23.01 -6.34
CA GLY A 271 -17.61 -23.69 -7.39
C GLY A 271 -17.37 -25.17 -7.08
N VAL A 272 -16.92 -25.49 -5.87
CA VAL A 272 -16.70 -26.88 -5.41
C VAL A 272 -18.00 -27.68 -5.37
N THR A 273 -19.09 -27.08 -4.90
CA THR A 273 -20.41 -27.73 -4.87
C THR A 273 -20.91 -28.05 -6.29
N CYS A 274 -20.77 -27.12 -7.24
CA CYS A 274 -21.11 -27.36 -8.65
C CYS A 274 -20.26 -28.47 -9.28
N ILE A 275 -18.95 -28.51 -9.01
CA ILE A 275 -18.08 -29.60 -9.48
C ILE A 275 -18.55 -30.94 -8.91
N SER A 276 -18.88 -30.98 -7.62
CA SER A 276 -19.37 -32.19 -6.94
C SER A 276 -20.71 -32.65 -7.53
N ALA A 277 -21.61 -31.72 -7.85
CA ALA A 277 -22.86 -32.01 -8.55
C ALA A 277 -22.62 -32.55 -9.97
N GLY A 278 -21.60 -32.06 -10.68
CA GLY A 278 -21.20 -32.59 -11.99
C GLY A 278 -20.68 -34.03 -11.91
N LEU A 279 -19.84 -34.32 -10.90
CA LEU A 279 -19.40 -35.69 -10.61
C LEU A 279 -20.59 -36.60 -10.29
N LEU A 280 -21.47 -36.17 -9.39
CA LEU A 280 -22.67 -36.92 -9.01
C LEU A 280 -23.57 -37.19 -10.22
N THR A 281 -23.81 -36.17 -11.06
CA THR A 281 -24.59 -36.31 -12.30
C THR A 281 -23.95 -37.30 -13.25
N GLY A 282 -22.62 -37.22 -13.45
CA GLY A 282 -21.88 -38.16 -14.27
C GLY A 282 -21.99 -39.59 -13.76
N VAL A 283 -21.84 -39.81 -12.45
CA VAL A 283 -21.95 -41.13 -11.80
C VAL A 283 -23.38 -41.69 -11.93
N LEU A 284 -24.40 -40.92 -11.55
CA LEU A 284 -25.79 -41.37 -11.60
C LEU A 284 -26.24 -41.75 -13.03
N ILE A 285 -25.91 -40.94 -14.03
CA ILE A 285 -26.25 -41.25 -15.44
C ILE A 285 -25.39 -42.41 -15.98
N THR A 286 -24.18 -42.61 -15.46
CA THR A 286 -23.34 -43.75 -15.87
C THR A 286 -23.88 -45.08 -15.34
N LEU A 287 -24.43 -45.08 -14.12
CA LEU A 287 -25.00 -46.25 -13.48
C LEU A 287 -26.42 -46.60 -13.97
N SER A 288 -27.17 -45.63 -14.50
CA SER A 288 -28.53 -45.86 -15.02
C SER A 288 -28.54 -46.57 -16.39
N ALA A 289 -29.74 -46.95 -16.84
CA ALA A 289 -30.01 -47.47 -18.19
C ALA A 289 -29.96 -46.39 -19.30
N ALA A 290 -29.67 -45.12 -18.97
CA ALA A 290 -29.65 -44.03 -19.95
C ALA A 290 -28.56 -44.24 -21.02
N SER A 291 -28.82 -43.76 -22.23
CA SER A 291 -27.83 -43.78 -23.31
C SER A 291 -26.63 -42.88 -22.98
N ARG A 292 -25.45 -43.21 -23.52
CA ARG A 292 -24.19 -42.51 -23.22
C ARG A 292 -24.23 -41.00 -23.50
N GLN A 293 -25.10 -40.56 -24.40
CA GLN A 293 -25.27 -39.15 -24.77
C GLN A 293 -25.78 -38.29 -23.61
N TRP A 294 -26.62 -38.83 -22.74
CA TRP A 294 -27.14 -38.10 -21.56
C TRP A 294 -26.06 -37.72 -20.55
N ARG A 295 -24.91 -38.40 -20.58
CA ARG A 295 -23.77 -38.10 -19.69
C ARG A 295 -23.14 -36.74 -20.00
N VAL A 296 -23.37 -36.20 -21.20
CA VAL A 296 -22.97 -34.85 -21.58
C VAL A 296 -23.59 -33.78 -20.66
N MET A 297 -24.71 -34.08 -19.99
CA MET A 297 -25.33 -33.18 -19.01
C MET A 297 -24.40 -32.83 -17.84
N ALA A 298 -23.41 -33.68 -17.51
CA ALA A 298 -22.39 -33.37 -16.49
C ALA A 298 -21.48 -32.19 -16.89
N PHE A 299 -21.40 -31.85 -18.19
CA PHE A 299 -20.61 -30.73 -18.68
C PHE A 299 -21.03 -29.39 -18.06
N LEU A 300 -22.33 -29.12 -17.96
CA LEU A 300 -22.83 -27.83 -17.46
C LEU A 300 -22.39 -27.54 -16.02
N PRO A 301 -22.63 -28.42 -15.03
CA PRO A 301 -22.16 -28.19 -13.65
C PRO A 301 -20.64 -28.18 -13.54
N PHE A 302 -19.90 -28.96 -14.33
CA PHE A 302 -18.44 -28.85 -14.40
C PHE A 302 -17.99 -27.48 -14.91
N MET A 303 -18.59 -27.03 -16.01
CA MET A 303 -18.22 -25.78 -16.66
C MET A 303 -18.48 -24.59 -15.73
N VAL A 304 -19.66 -24.53 -15.12
CA VAL A 304 -20.02 -23.49 -14.14
C VAL A 304 -19.13 -23.57 -12.89
N GLY A 305 -18.90 -24.77 -12.36
CA GLY A 305 -18.12 -24.97 -11.13
C GLY A 305 -16.64 -24.62 -11.30
N ILE A 306 -16.01 -25.12 -12.36
CA ILE A 306 -14.57 -24.90 -12.63
C ILE A 306 -14.32 -23.43 -13.00
N SER A 307 -15.16 -22.83 -13.86
CA SER A 307 -15.00 -21.41 -14.23
C SER A 307 -15.13 -20.50 -13.01
N THR A 308 -16.13 -20.76 -12.16
CA THR A 308 -16.33 -20.04 -10.90
C THR A 308 -15.14 -20.21 -9.96
N LEU A 309 -14.62 -21.43 -9.81
CA LEU A 309 -13.49 -21.72 -8.93
C LEU A 309 -12.19 -21.05 -9.41
N VAL A 310 -11.91 -21.11 -10.72
CA VAL A 310 -10.72 -20.46 -11.33
C VAL A 310 -10.82 -18.93 -11.21
N ALA A 311 -11.98 -18.34 -11.48
CA ALA A 311 -12.22 -16.91 -11.30
C ALA A 311 -12.05 -16.49 -9.82
N ALA A 312 -12.62 -17.27 -8.90
CA ALA A 312 -12.54 -17.01 -7.46
C ALA A 312 -11.13 -17.23 -6.88
N TRP A 313 -10.31 -18.12 -7.48
CA TRP A 313 -8.89 -18.23 -7.15
C TRP A 313 -8.18 -16.91 -7.45
N LYS A 314 -8.50 -16.29 -8.60
CA LYS A 314 -7.98 -14.97 -8.99
C LYS A 314 -8.67 -13.81 -8.26
N GLY A 315 -9.54 -14.07 -7.28
CA GLY A 315 -10.18 -13.05 -6.46
C GLY A 315 -11.33 -12.32 -7.16
N MET A 316 -11.93 -12.95 -8.19
CA MET A 316 -13.07 -12.41 -8.90
C MET A 316 -14.33 -13.23 -8.63
N CYS A 317 -15.44 -12.55 -8.38
CA CYS A 317 -16.78 -13.12 -8.43
C CYS A 317 -17.34 -12.94 -9.85
N VAL A 318 -17.80 -14.03 -10.46
CA VAL A 318 -18.35 -14.03 -11.82
C VAL A 318 -19.61 -13.16 -11.92
N VAL A 319 -20.47 -13.17 -10.89
CA VAL A 319 -21.70 -12.33 -10.86
C VAL A 319 -21.35 -10.85 -10.86
N LEU A 320 -20.42 -10.41 -10.01
CA LEU A 320 -19.97 -9.02 -9.98
C LEU A 320 -19.31 -8.60 -11.30
N HIS A 321 -18.53 -9.51 -11.87
CA HIS A 321 -17.87 -9.28 -13.15
C HIS A 321 -18.88 -9.04 -14.28
N GLY A 322 -19.92 -9.89 -14.39
CA GLY A 322 -20.96 -9.73 -15.40
C GLY A 322 -21.77 -8.43 -15.26
N LEU A 323 -21.81 -7.85 -14.07
CA LEU A 323 -22.42 -6.53 -13.81
C LEU A 323 -21.42 -5.38 -13.89
N HIS A 324 -20.15 -5.64 -14.18
CA HIS A 324 -19.03 -4.69 -14.07
C HIS A 324 -19.01 -3.90 -12.75
N ARG A 325 -19.37 -4.58 -11.66
CA ARG A 325 -19.41 -4.02 -10.31
C ARG A 325 -18.27 -4.57 -9.46
N ARG A 326 -17.92 -3.82 -8.42
CA ARG A 326 -17.10 -4.26 -7.30
C ARG A 326 -17.85 -4.05 -5.99
N HIS A 327 -17.45 -4.76 -4.94
CA HIS A 327 -17.85 -4.37 -3.60
C HIS A 327 -17.24 -3.02 -3.21
N LEU A 328 -18.05 -2.22 -2.52
CA LEU A 328 -17.54 -1.11 -1.73
C LEU A 328 -16.59 -1.63 -0.65
N ARG A 329 -15.56 -0.84 -0.36
CA ARG A 329 -14.60 -1.14 0.71
C ARG A 329 -15.20 -0.75 2.06
N PRO A 330 -14.71 -1.34 3.17
CA PRO A 330 -15.21 -1.04 4.50
C PRO A 330 -15.31 0.46 4.81
N TRP A 331 -14.27 1.23 4.49
CA TRP A 331 -14.24 2.67 4.69
C TRP A 331 -15.20 3.44 3.75
N GLU A 332 -15.54 2.91 2.57
CA GLU A 332 -16.49 3.52 1.62
C GLU A 332 -17.96 3.24 1.99
N LEU A 333 -18.22 2.13 2.71
CA LEU A 333 -19.58 1.69 3.05
C LEU A 333 -20.31 2.65 4.00
N PHE A 334 -19.56 3.40 4.81
CA PHE A 334 -20.09 4.21 5.90
C PHE A 334 -19.84 5.72 5.73
N SER A 335 -19.23 6.15 4.62
CA SER A 335 -18.96 7.58 4.36
C SER A 335 -20.22 8.41 4.03
N GLY A 336 -21.35 7.75 3.73
CA GLY A 336 -22.56 8.44 3.23
C GLY A 336 -23.69 8.63 4.24
N ASP A 337 -23.77 7.83 5.30
CA ASP A 337 -24.98 7.75 6.12
C ASP A 337 -24.85 8.40 7.52
N ASP A 338 -23.63 8.57 8.08
CA ASP A 338 -23.44 9.10 9.45
C ASP A 338 -22.27 10.09 9.63
N PHE A 339 -21.30 10.13 8.71
CA PHE A 339 -20.06 10.90 8.89
C PHE A 339 -19.66 11.56 7.58
N LYS A 340 -19.78 12.89 7.51
CA LYS A 340 -19.03 13.67 6.52
C LYS A 340 -17.56 13.56 6.90
N TYR A 341 -16.81 12.72 6.19
CA TYR A 341 -15.37 12.89 6.15
C TYR A 341 -15.14 14.22 5.43
N ASP A 342 -14.56 15.21 6.13
CA ASP A 342 -13.98 16.35 5.43
C ASP A 342 -12.93 15.79 4.49
N ASP A 343 -13.22 15.92 3.19
CA ASP A 343 -12.59 15.19 2.09
C ASP A 343 -11.17 15.70 1.78
N ASP A 344 -10.64 16.51 2.69
CA ASP A 344 -9.37 17.17 2.57
C ASP A 344 -8.29 16.30 3.21
N TRP A 345 -7.83 15.31 2.46
CA TRP A 345 -6.66 14.50 2.84
C TRP A 345 -5.37 15.34 2.96
N ALA A 346 -5.43 16.62 2.55
CA ALA A 346 -4.38 17.61 2.69
C ALA A 346 -4.56 18.57 3.89
N THR A 347 -5.65 18.51 4.66
CA THR A 347 -5.77 19.34 5.88
C THR A 347 -4.92 18.81 7.03
N GLN A 348 -4.45 19.80 7.78
CA GLN A 348 -3.57 19.73 8.94
C GLN A 348 -4.17 18.93 10.13
N GLU A 349 -5.44 18.51 10.10
CA GLU A 349 -6.05 17.75 11.21
C GLU A 349 -5.79 16.24 11.17
N ASN A 350 -5.39 15.69 10.01
CA ASN A 350 -4.95 14.28 9.91
C ASN A 350 -3.51 14.05 10.44
N LEU A 351 -2.87 15.05 11.03
CA LEU A 351 -1.43 15.11 11.33
C LEU A 351 -0.92 14.11 12.39
N CYS A 352 -1.77 13.50 13.20
CA CYS A 352 -1.31 12.78 14.39
C CYS A 352 -0.80 11.35 14.14
N SER A 353 -1.31 10.63 13.13
CA SER A 353 -0.87 9.27 12.81
C SER A 353 -1.48 8.77 11.50
N ASN A 354 -0.82 7.84 10.81
CA ASN A 354 -1.42 7.06 9.72
C ASN A 354 -2.30 5.88 10.22
N SER A 355 -2.55 5.79 11.52
CA SER A 355 -3.44 4.78 12.10
C SER A 355 -4.90 5.00 11.68
N TYR A 356 -5.56 3.91 11.31
CA TYR A 356 -7.01 3.88 11.07
C TYR A 356 -7.76 3.03 12.11
N GLU A 357 -7.07 2.42 13.07
CA GLU A 357 -7.65 1.42 13.98
C GLU A 357 -8.81 2.00 14.81
N ASP A 358 -8.73 3.30 15.13
CA ASP A 358 -9.73 4.04 15.88
C ASP A 358 -10.86 4.59 15.01
N GLU A 359 -10.84 4.36 13.69
CA GLU A 359 -11.88 4.90 12.80
C GLU A 359 -13.23 4.20 13.04
N PRO A 360 -14.34 4.96 13.08
CA PRO A 360 -15.64 4.45 13.51
C PRO A 360 -16.20 3.33 12.61
N TRP A 361 -15.76 3.28 11.34
CA TRP A 361 -16.18 2.22 10.42
C TRP A 361 -15.58 0.87 10.76
N VAL A 362 -14.43 0.80 11.45
CA VAL A 362 -13.74 -0.45 11.78
C VAL A 362 -14.63 -1.31 12.68
N ALA A 363 -15.05 -0.75 13.83
CA ALA A 363 -15.95 -1.41 14.75
C ALA A 363 -17.29 -1.78 14.10
N LYS A 364 -17.87 -0.86 13.30
CA LYS A 364 -19.12 -1.11 12.56
C LYS A 364 -18.99 -2.26 11.55
N TYR A 365 -17.87 -2.36 10.84
CA TYR A 365 -17.64 -3.41 9.85
C TYR A 365 -17.37 -4.76 10.51
N ASP A 366 -16.65 -4.78 11.63
CA ASP A 366 -16.35 -6.02 12.35
C ASP A 366 -17.60 -6.69 12.93
N GLN A 367 -18.53 -5.89 13.47
CA GLN A 367 -19.81 -6.38 13.98
C GLN A 367 -20.77 -6.92 12.89
N ARG A 368 -20.48 -6.71 11.59
CA ARG A 368 -21.34 -7.24 10.52
C ARG A 368 -21.19 -8.76 10.36
N ASN A 369 -22.34 -9.44 10.33
CA ASN A 369 -22.43 -10.88 10.03
C ASN A 369 -21.85 -11.23 8.65
N ILE A 370 -21.29 -12.43 8.52
CA ILE A 370 -20.65 -12.91 7.29
C ILE A 370 -21.59 -12.86 6.08
N VAL A 371 -22.87 -13.21 6.25
CA VAL A 371 -23.87 -13.15 5.17
C VAL A 371 -24.04 -11.72 4.66
N ARG A 372 -24.12 -10.73 5.55
CA ARG A 372 -24.17 -9.31 5.15
C ARG A 372 -22.90 -8.90 4.42
N LYS A 373 -21.72 -9.37 4.88
CA LYS A 373 -20.44 -9.12 4.19
C LYS A 373 -20.39 -9.76 2.79
N ILE A 374 -20.99 -10.93 2.58
CA ILE A 374 -21.07 -11.58 1.26
C ILE A 374 -21.89 -10.73 0.27
N PHE A 375 -22.92 -10.05 0.75
CA PHE A 375 -23.81 -9.19 -0.05
C PHE A 375 -23.64 -7.71 0.30
N ASP A 376 -22.40 -7.29 0.59
CA ASP A 376 -22.10 -5.86 0.80
C ASP A 376 -22.49 -5.03 -0.43
N ARG A 377 -22.74 -3.74 -0.22
CA ARG A 377 -23.09 -2.80 -1.29
C ARG A 377 -22.01 -2.81 -2.37
N GLU A 378 -22.48 -2.67 -3.61
CA GLU A 378 -21.66 -2.73 -4.81
C GLU A 378 -21.73 -1.42 -5.60
N VAL A 379 -20.63 -1.09 -6.27
CA VAL A 379 -20.48 0.11 -7.10
C VAL A 379 -19.94 -0.29 -8.47
N TRP A 380 -20.34 0.48 -9.49
CA TRP A 380 -19.85 0.29 -10.85
C TRP A 380 -18.36 0.60 -10.96
N ILE A 381 -17.65 -0.15 -11.81
CA ILE A 381 -16.25 0.11 -12.13
C ILE A 381 -16.20 1.07 -13.32
N GLU A 382 -15.87 2.33 -13.05
CA GLU A 382 -15.80 3.36 -14.08
C GLU A 382 -14.59 3.15 -14.99
N GLU A 383 -13.43 2.85 -14.40
CA GLU A 383 -12.16 2.69 -15.12
C GLU A 383 -12.20 1.60 -16.20
N PRO A 384 -12.13 1.97 -17.50
CA PRO A 384 -12.23 1.02 -18.60
C PRO A 384 -11.04 0.05 -18.65
N ALA A 385 -9.81 0.48 -18.33
CA ALA A 385 -8.65 -0.40 -18.36
C ALA A 385 -8.78 -1.53 -17.32
N LEU A 386 -9.35 -1.24 -16.15
CA LEU A 386 -9.59 -2.23 -15.11
C LEU A 386 -10.64 -3.27 -15.55
N ARG A 387 -11.71 -2.83 -16.20
CA ARG A 387 -12.73 -3.73 -16.77
C ARG A 387 -12.14 -4.66 -17.82
N GLN A 388 -11.34 -4.12 -18.74
CA GLN A 388 -10.68 -4.94 -19.77
C GLN A 388 -9.74 -6.00 -19.17
N ILE A 389 -9.03 -5.69 -18.08
CA ILE A 389 -8.23 -6.70 -17.35
C ILE A 389 -9.14 -7.79 -16.79
N GLN A 390 -10.25 -7.43 -16.16
CA GLN A 390 -11.20 -8.40 -15.60
C GLN A 390 -11.82 -9.28 -16.69
N ASP A 391 -12.18 -8.69 -17.84
CA ASP A 391 -12.69 -9.42 -19.01
C ASP A 391 -11.68 -10.46 -19.49
N THR A 392 -10.41 -10.08 -19.64
CA THR A 392 -9.34 -11.02 -20.04
C THR A 392 -9.17 -12.14 -19.02
N ILE A 393 -9.19 -11.82 -17.72
CA ILE A 393 -9.06 -12.84 -16.66
C ILE A 393 -10.25 -13.80 -16.67
N PHE A 394 -11.47 -13.30 -16.89
CA PHE A 394 -12.67 -14.10 -16.98
C PHE A 394 -12.65 -15.01 -18.20
N LEU A 395 -12.28 -14.49 -19.38
CA LEU A 395 -12.10 -15.30 -20.60
C LEU A 395 -11.06 -16.40 -20.41
N GLN A 396 -9.92 -16.12 -19.77
CA GLN A 396 -8.94 -17.14 -19.41
C GLN A 396 -9.54 -18.24 -18.51
N ALA A 397 -10.37 -17.85 -17.52
CA ALA A 397 -11.04 -18.80 -16.64
C ALA A 397 -12.06 -19.66 -17.39
N LEU A 398 -12.81 -19.05 -18.31
CA LEU A 398 -13.78 -19.74 -19.16
C LEU A 398 -13.11 -20.74 -20.09
N LEU A 399 -12.04 -20.35 -20.79
CA LEU A 399 -11.31 -21.24 -21.70
C LEU A 399 -10.71 -22.45 -20.97
N LEU A 400 -10.07 -22.21 -19.81
CA LEU A 400 -9.52 -23.29 -18.98
C LEU A 400 -10.64 -24.21 -18.47
N ALA A 401 -11.75 -23.64 -18.01
CA ALA A 401 -12.89 -24.42 -17.54
C ALA A 401 -13.52 -25.27 -18.64
N SER A 402 -13.65 -24.74 -19.86
CA SER A 402 -14.17 -25.49 -21.02
C SER A 402 -13.30 -26.70 -21.30
N ALA A 403 -11.97 -26.53 -21.35
CA ALA A 403 -11.05 -27.63 -21.61
C ALA A 403 -11.15 -28.73 -20.54
N ILE A 404 -11.11 -28.36 -19.26
CA ILE A 404 -11.20 -29.33 -18.16
C ILE A 404 -12.58 -30.02 -18.13
N SER A 405 -13.66 -29.28 -18.41
CA SER A 405 -15.02 -29.82 -18.41
C SER A 405 -15.24 -30.80 -19.58
N ILE A 406 -14.68 -30.52 -20.76
CA ILE A 406 -14.71 -31.45 -21.90
C ILE A 406 -13.99 -32.75 -21.53
N LEU A 407 -12.80 -32.67 -20.92
CA LEU A 407 -12.05 -33.84 -20.47
C LEU A 407 -12.82 -34.64 -19.41
N GLY A 408 -13.34 -33.96 -18.38
CA GLY A 408 -14.10 -34.58 -17.30
C GLY A 408 -15.35 -35.30 -17.80
N THR A 409 -16.15 -34.64 -18.64
CA THR A 409 -17.34 -35.24 -19.27
C THR A 409 -16.97 -36.38 -20.22
N GLY A 410 -15.87 -36.23 -20.97
CA GLY A 410 -15.36 -37.25 -21.90
C GLY A 410 -15.05 -38.58 -21.19
N ILE A 411 -14.51 -38.53 -19.97
CA ILE A 411 -14.28 -39.73 -19.14
C ILE A 411 -15.60 -40.46 -18.89
N PHE A 412 -16.66 -39.76 -18.46
CA PHE A 412 -17.96 -40.39 -18.24
C PHE A 412 -18.59 -40.91 -19.53
N CYS A 413 -18.45 -40.21 -20.65
CA CYS A 413 -18.94 -40.69 -21.94
C CYS A 413 -18.23 -41.95 -22.44
N ALA A 414 -16.96 -42.16 -22.06
CA ALA A 414 -16.17 -43.32 -22.46
C ALA A 414 -16.48 -44.60 -21.64
N LEU A 415 -17.03 -44.46 -20.43
CA LEU A 415 -17.36 -45.61 -19.58
C LEU A 415 -18.49 -46.48 -20.21
N PRO A 416 -18.52 -47.80 -19.98
CA PRO A 416 -19.65 -48.63 -20.38
C PRO A 416 -20.93 -48.28 -19.59
N GLN A 417 -22.07 -48.83 -19.98
CA GLN A 417 -23.33 -48.67 -19.24
C GLN A 417 -23.35 -49.59 -18.01
N GLY A 418 -23.79 -49.08 -16.87
CA GLY A 418 -23.97 -49.87 -15.65
C GLY A 418 -25.27 -50.69 -15.67
N ASN A 419 -26.37 -50.12 -16.19
CA ASN A 419 -27.71 -50.72 -16.21
C ASN A 419 -28.22 -51.20 -14.83
N PHE A 420 -27.94 -50.43 -13.77
CA PHE A 420 -28.37 -50.79 -12.41
C PHE A 420 -29.83 -50.44 -12.11
N TYR A 421 -30.38 -49.42 -12.77
CA TYR A 421 -31.77 -48.96 -12.62
C TYR A 421 -32.26 -48.18 -13.83
#